data_AF-A0A1W9R4N4-F1
#
_entry.id   AF-A0A1W9R4N4-F1
#
_cell.length_a   1.000
_cell.length_b   1.000
_cell.length_c   1.000
_cell.angle_alpha   90.00
_cell.angle_beta   90.00
_cell.angle_gamma   90.00
#
_symmetry.space_group_name_H-M   'P 1'
#
loop_
_entity.id
_entity.type
_entity.pdbx_description
1 polymer ?
#
loop_
_entity_poly.entity_id
_entity_poly.type
_entity_poly.pdbx_seq_one_letter_code
_entity_poly.pdbx_strand_id
1 'polypeptide(L)' 'MPTIKIIDGIKVNIYTNEHPPPHFHIIYGEYEAVIQIADLEIEKGKFTNEQSYFAI' A
#
# COMPACT_ATOMS: atom_id res chain seq x y z
N MET A 1 9.94 -10.63 0.53
CA MET A 1 9.29 -9.36 0.87
C MET A 1 10.37 -8.35 1.28
N PRO A 2 10.86 -7.48 0.38
CA PRO A 2 11.54 -6.28 0.83
C PRO A 2 10.50 -5.22 1.25
N THR A 3 10.47 -4.88 2.54
CA THR A 3 9.86 -3.63 3.00
C THR A 3 10.80 -2.50 2.63
N ILE A 4 10.33 -1.56 1.82
CA ILE A 4 11.15 -0.45 1.34
C ILE A 4 11.21 0.65 2.39
N LYS A 5 10.10 0.87 3.10
CA LYS A 5 9.96 1.96 4.04
C LYS A 5 8.94 1.60 5.11
N ILE A 6 9.18 2.10 6.32
CA ILE A 6 8.18 2.15 7.39
C ILE A 6 8.03 3.63 7.77
N ILE A 7 6.79 4.13 7.81
CA ILE A 7 6.45 5.51 8.19
C ILE A 7 5.27 5.42 9.14
N ASP A 8 5.38 5.95 10.36
CA ASP A 8 4.28 5.99 11.34
C ASP A 8 3.56 4.65 11.56
N GLY A 9 4.31 3.54 11.52
CA GLY A 9 3.78 2.18 11.68
C GLY A 9 3.18 1.57 10.40
N ILE A 10 3.12 2.33 9.32
CA ILE A 10 2.69 1.89 7.99
C ILE A 10 3.89 1.26 7.28
N LYS A 11 3.73 0.02 6.81
CA LYS A 11 4.76 -0.68 6.02
C LYS A 11 4.46 -0.53 4.54
N VAL A 12 5.45 -0.07 3.78
CA VAL A 12 5.41 0.03 2.32
C VAL A 12 6.25 -1.10 1.73
N ASN A 13 5.59 -2.02 1.03
CA ASN A 13 6.23 -3.18 0.41
C ASN A 13 6.08 -3.15 -1.11
N ILE A 14 7.08 -3.66 -1.82
CA ILE A 14 6.96 -4.00 -3.24
C ILE A 14 7.39 -5.45 -3.40
N TYR A 15 6.55 -6.28 -4.02
CA TYR A 15 6.91 -7.66 -4.31
C TYR A 15 7.32 -7.79 -5.78
N THR A 16 8.50 -8.35 -6.02
CA THR A 16 9.13 -8.45 -7.34
C THR A 16 8.47 -9.47 -8.28
N ASN A 17 7.43 -10.17 -7.84
CA ASN A 17 6.73 -11.21 -8.62
C ASN A 17 5.20 -11.02 -8.59
N GLU A 18 4.77 -9.77 -8.46
CA GLU A 18 3.35 -9.42 -8.54
C GLU A 18 2.93 -8.96 -9.92
N HIS A 19 1.65 -9.16 -10.20
CA HIS A 19 1.06 -8.95 -11.51
C HIS A 19 0.97 -7.46 -11.86
N PRO A 20 1.10 -7.09 -13.15
CA PRO A 20 0.83 -5.74 -13.60
C PRO A 20 -0.64 -5.36 -13.37
N PRO A 21 -0.95 -4.07 -13.13
CA PRO A 21 -0.05 -2.91 -13.20
C PRO A 21 0.94 -2.80 -12.01
N PRO A 22 2.07 -2.09 -12.15
CA PRO A 22 3.02 -1.88 -11.04
C PRO A 22 2.34 -1.24 -9.83
N HIS A 23 2.42 -1.90 -8.68
CA HIS A 23 1.80 -1.45 -7.45
C HIS A 23 2.72 -1.63 -6.24
N PHE A 24 2.35 -0.98 -5.14
CA PHE A 24 2.96 -1.19 -3.83
C PHE A 24 1.87 -1.47 -2.79
N HIS A 25 2.27 -2.18 -1.74
CA HIS A 25 1.40 -2.58 -0.65
C HIS A 25 1.61 -1.64 0.52
N ILE A 26 0.51 -1.13 1.05
CA ILE A 26 0.46 -0.42 2.32
C ILE A 26 -0.15 -1.37 3.34
N ILE A 27 0.59 -1.65 4.42
CA ILE A 27 0.11 -2.49 5.51
C ILE A 27 0.12 -1.68 6.81
N TYR A 28 -1.02 -1.63 7.48
CA TYR A 28 -1.19 -1.00 8.79
C TYR A 28 -1.99 -1.93 9.71
N GLY A 29 -1.32 -2.52 10.71
CA GLY A 29 -1.94 -3.51 11.59
C GLY A 29 -2.43 -4.73 10.79
N GLU A 30 -3.75 -4.94 10.80
CA GLU A 30 -4.44 -6.01 10.04
C GLU A 30 -4.94 -5.56 8.65
N TYR A 31 -4.82 -4.27 8.34
CA TYR A 31 -5.28 -3.69 7.08
C TYR A 31 -4.18 -3.70 6.03
N GLU A 32 -4.58 -4.01 4.80
CA GLU A 32 -3.73 -3.97 3.62
C GLU A 32 -4.46 -3.25 2.49
N ALA A 33 -3.76 -2.39 1.77
CA ALA A 33 -4.19 -1.90 0.47
C ALA A 33 -3.08 -1.98 -0.57
N VAL A 34 -3.52 -2.09 -1.81
CA VAL A 34 -2.69 -2.14 -3.01
C VAL A 34 -2.90 -0.83 -3.75
N ILE A 35 -1.82 -0.10 -3.99
CA ILE A 35 -1.84 1.20 -4.65
C ILE A 35 -1.04 1.11 -5.94
N GLN A 36 -1.67 1.51 -7.05
CA GLN A 36 -0.99 1.60 -8.34
C GLN A 36 0.03 2.74 -8.34
N ILE A 37 1.23 2.48 -8.83
CA ILE A 37 2.31 3.49 -8.87
C ILE A 37 1.99 4.59 -9.90
N ALA A 38 1.24 4.26 -10.95
CA ALA A 38 1.01 5.15 -12.08
C ALA A 38 0.14 6.37 -11.72
N ASP A 39 -0.92 6.16 -10.93
CA ASP A 39 -1.95 7.15 -10.63
C ASP A 39 -2.23 7.31 -9.12
N LEU A 40 -1.56 6.51 -8.28
CA LEU A 40 -1.80 6.43 -6.83
C LEU A 40 -3.24 6.03 -6.48
N GLU A 41 -3.94 5.35 -7.39
CA GLU A 41 -5.27 4.82 -7.11
C GLU A 41 -5.20 3.53 -6.29
N ILE A 42 -6.17 3.36 -5.40
CA ILE A 42 -6.33 2.14 -4.61
C ILE A 42 -6.97 1.08 -5.51
N GLU A 43 -6.21 0.05 -5.86
CA GLU A 43 -6.70 -1.07 -6.65
C GLU A 43 -7.52 -2.05 -5.80
N LYS A 44 -7.05 -2.35 -4.59
CA LYS A 44 -7.67 -3.29 -3.65
C LYS A 44 -7.37 -2.88 -2.21
N GLY A 45 -8.29 -3.20 -1.30
CA GLY A 45 -8.14 -2.94 0.12
C GLY A 45 -9.22 -1.99 0.67
N LYS A 46 -9.46 -2.07 1.97
CA LYS A 46 -10.37 -1.18 2.69
C LYS A 46 -9.58 -0.50 3.80
N PHE A 47 -9.17 0.73 3.55
CA PHE A 47 -8.92 1.68 4.64
C PHE A 47 -10.25 2.33 5.01
N THR A 48 -10.49 2.54 6.30
CA THR A 48 -11.57 3.45 6.71
C THR A 48 -11.18 4.87 6.28
N ASN A 49 -12.14 5.75 5.99
CA ASN A 49 -11.87 7.11 5.45
C ASN A 49 -10.83 7.91 6.26
N GLU A 50 -10.74 7.65 7.58
CA GLU A 50 -9.78 8.28 8.48
C GLU A 50 -8.34 7.78 8.26
N GLN A 51 -8.17 6.53 7.86
CA GLN A 51 -6.87 5.89 7.60
C GLN A 51 -6.39 6.16 6.17
N SER A 52 -7.29 6.45 5.22
CA SER A 52 -6.94 6.85 3.86
C SER A 52 -6.21 8.19 3.79
N TYR A 53 -6.44 9.10 4.76
CA TYR A 53 -5.78 10.40 4.82
C TYR A 53 -4.31 10.31 5.24
N PHE A 54 -3.93 9.25 5.97
CA PHE A 54 -2.54 9.02 6.37
C PHE A 54 -1.66 8.44 5.25
N ALA A 55 -2.27 7.99 4.15
CA ALA A 55 -1.57 7.42 3.01
C ALA A 55 -1.19 8.44 1.93
N ILE A 56 -1.50 9.74 2.12
CA ILE A 56 -1.23 10.84 1.18
C ILE A 56 -0.17 11.78 1.73
#